data_AF-A0AAW1YAG4-F1
#
_entry.id   AF-A0AAW1YAG4-F1
#
_cell.length_a   1.000
_cell.length_b   1.000
_cell.length_c   1.000
_cell.angle_alpha   90.00
_cell.angle_beta   90.00
_cell.angle_gamma   90.00
#
_symmetry.space_group_name_H-M   'P 1'
#
loop_
_entity.id
_entity.type
_entity.pdbx_description
1 polymer ?
#
loop_
_entity_poly.entity_id
_entity_poly.type
_entity_poly.pdbx_seq_one_letter_code
_entity_poly.pdbx_strand_id
1 'polypeptide(L)'
;MQTAENLVLGETQKGTAATYNERDGLVRHRHATREEGVTVSESINLDGNRVAGQVVGQYAEPPLPVGPAVLDEDAVTIGEALEATALSAGDKPVDQNDADAIQSAEMRATGSSEISPGGLAEIAQYAVSANALVALKTTLADVLEDATQKMVGDKPVTREDAKAIMSTTPGGIAESMAAAARLNQNI
;
A
#
# COMPACT_ATOMS: atom_id res chain seq x y z
N MET A 1 42.37 31.30 -19.60
CA MET A 1 42.97 30.55 -18.49
C MET A 1 42.13 30.90 -17.26
N GLN A 2 41.08 30.17 -16.85
CA GLN A 2 41.04 28.74 -16.44
C GLN A 2 42.20 28.49 -15.44
N THR A 3 42.07 28.08 -14.19
CA THR A 3 41.08 27.24 -13.46
C THR A 3 41.50 27.24 -11.97
N ALA A 4 40.58 27.04 -11.01
CA ALA A 4 40.82 26.41 -9.68
C ALA A 4 39.45 26.31 -8.97
N GLU A 5 38.65 25.28 -9.24
CA GLU A 5 38.63 23.96 -8.58
C GLU A 5 37.79 23.96 -7.29
N ASN A 6 36.58 23.39 -7.44
CA ASN A 6 35.65 23.01 -6.38
C ASN A 6 36.14 21.75 -5.66
N LEU A 7 36.10 21.75 -4.33
CA LEU A 7 36.30 20.55 -3.52
C LEU A 7 35.29 20.49 -2.37
N VAL A 8 34.42 19.48 -2.48
CA VAL A 8 33.83 18.63 -1.42
C VAL A 8 32.94 19.29 -0.35
N LEU A 9 31.64 18.99 -0.50
CA LEU A 9 30.60 19.15 0.50
C LEU A 9 30.83 18.22 1.70
N GLY A 10 30.97 18.82 2.88
CA GLY A 10 30.65 18.22 4.16
C GLY A 10 29.46 18.95 4.78
N GLU A 11 28.71 18.20 5.60
CA GLU A 11 27.69 18.64 6.56
C GLU A 11 26.22 18.69 6.09
N THR A 12 25.52 17.61 6.42
CA THR A 12 24.08 17.55 6.66
C THR A 12 23.68 18.46 7.82
N GLN A 13 22.70 19.35 7.63
CA GLN A 13 22.01 20.02 8.72
C GLN A 13 20.48 19.90 8.55
N LYS A 14 19.86 19.45 9.65
CA LYS A 14 18.44 19.19 9.89
C LYS A 14 17.51 20.27 9.32
N GLY A 15 16.47 19.84 8.61
CA GLY A 15 15.30 20.65 8.29
C GLY A 15 14.14 19.79 7.80
N THR A 16 13.08 19.71 8.59
CA THR A 16 11.79 19.07 8.31
C THR A 16 11.13 19.64 7.05
N ALA A 17 10.71 18.80 6.10
CA ALA A 17 10.12 19.21 4.82
C ALA A 17 8.63 19.64 4.91
N ALA A 18 8.26 20.40 5.95
CA ALA A 18 6.96 21.09 6.05
C ALA A 18 7.07 22.60 5.74
N THR A 19 8.21 23.10 5.25
CA THR A 19 8.51 24.55 5.21
C THR A 19 9.07 25.07 3.89
N TYR A 20 8.84 24.38 2.76
CA TYR A 20 9.25 24.86 1.42
C TYR A 20 8.11 25.19 0.44
N ASN A 21 6.84 25.07 0.84
CA ASN A 21 5.69 25.45 -0.01
C ASN A 21 5.29 26.94 0.10
N GLU A 22 6.06 27.78 0.82
CA GLU A 22 5.70 29.17 1.10
C GLU A 22 6.38 30.23 0.22
N ARG A 23 7.07 29.88 -0.87
CA ARG A 23 7.82 30.86 -1.69
C ARG A 23 7.44 31.01 -3.17
N ASP A 24 6.30 30.48 -3.62
CA ASP A 24 5.86 30.66 -5.02
C ASP A 24 4.62 31.55 -5.25
N GLY A 25 4.24 32.37 -4.26
CA GLY A 25 3.49 33.61 -4.53
C GLY A 25 2.12 33.50 -5.24
N LEU A 26 1.42 32.37 -5.15
CA LEU A 26 0.14 32.12 -5.85
C LEU A 26 -1.12 32.51 -5.06
N VAL A 27 -0.99 33.15 -3.89
CA VAL A 27 -2.14 33.55 -3.08
C VAL A 27 -2.33 35.07 -3.12
N ARG A 28 -3.30 35.52 -3.92
CA ARG A 28 -3.91 36.84 -3.77
C ARG A 28 -5.27 36.69 -3.11
N HIS A 29 -5.39 37.19 -1.87
CA HIS A 29 -6.66 37.36 -1.19
C HIS A 29 -7.18 38.78 -1.39
N ARG A 30 -8.38 38.93 -1.99
CA ARG A 30 -9.45 39.74 -1.37
C ARG A 30 -10.81 39.58 -2.07
N HIS A 31 -11.78 39.14 -1.26
CA HIS A 31 -13.18 39.59 -1.15
C HIS A 31 -13.91 40.10 -2.40
N ALA A 32 -15.04 39.48 -2.79
CA ALA A 32 -16.38 39.80 -2.24
C ALA A 32 -17.52 39.14 -3.06
N THR A 33 -18.41 38.44 -2.34
CA THR A 33 -19.89 38.31 -2.51
C THR A 33 -20.58 37.94 -3.84
N ARG A 34 -21.52 36.99 -3.66
CA ARG A 34 -22.88 36.80 -4.25
C ARG A 34 -23.08 35.78 -5.39
N GLU A 35 -23.73 34.70 -4.95
CA GLU A 35 -25.01 34.13 -5.44
C GLU A 35 -25.13 33.51 -6.84
N GLU A 36 -25.84 32.36 -6.82
CA GLU A 36 -26.53 31.65 -7.90
C GLU A 36 -25.71 30.82 -8.90
N GLY A 37 -25.73 29.50 -8.64
CA GLY A 37 -26.50 28.57 -9.47
C GLY A 37 -25.87 28.12 -10.78
N VAL A 38 -25.22 26.96 -10.77
CA VAL A 38 -25.20 26.08 -11.95
C VAL A 38 -25.35 24.63 -11.48
N THR A 39 -26.57 24.13 -11.60
CA THR A 39 -26.89 22.70 -11.66
C THR A 39 -26.68 22.25 -13.10
N VAL A 40 -25.90 21.20 -13.33
CA VAL A 40 -25.98 20.44 -14.60
C VAL A 40 -26.17 18.97 -14.25
N SER A 41 -27.41 18.54 -14.40
CA SER A 41 -27.79 17.13 -14.47
C SER A 41 -27.65 16.63 -15.91
N GLU A 42 -27.05 15.44 -16.03
CA GLU A 42 -27.40 14.32 -16.92
C GLU A 42 -27.58 14.58 -18.43
N SER A 43 -26.83 13.85 -19.27
CA SER A 43 -27.43 12.91 -20.24
C SER A 43 -26.40 12.00 -20.92
N ILE A 44 -26.80 10.73 -20.97
CA ILE A 44 -26.15 9.54 -21.52
C ILE A 44 -26.30 9.56 -23.06
N ASN A 45 -25.36 8.97 -23.82
CA ASN A 45 -25.51 8.14 -25.03
C ASN A 45 -24.10 7.93 -25.63
N LEU A 46 -23.43 6.77 -25.50
CA LEU A 46 -23.56 5.52 -26.28
C LEU A 46 -23.52 5.75 -27.80
N ASP A 47 -22.33 5.62 -28.41
CA ASP A 47 -22.17 4.93 -29.70
C ASP A 47 -20.70 4.64 -30.00
N GLY A 48 -20.44 3.38 -30.36
CA GLY A 48 -19.12 2.79 -30.46
C GLY A 48 -18.36 3.12 -31.74
N ASN A 49 -17.04 3.18 -31.62
CA ASN A 49 -16.15 2.88 -32.72
C ASN A 49 -15.00 2.00 -32.21
N ARG A 50 -15.00 0.72 -32.59
CA ARG A 50 -13.89 -0.22 -32.39
C ARG A 50 -12.99 -0.17 -33.62
N VAL A 51 -11.69 0.02 -33.44
CA VAL A 51 -10.69 -0.21 -34.49
C VAL A 51 -9.60 -1.14 -33.98
N ALA A 52 -9.65 -2.38 -34.48
CA ALA A 52 -8.62 -3.41 -34.62
C ALA A 52 -7.55 -3.63 -33.52
N GLY A 53 -7.73 -4.72 -32.75
CA GLY A 53 -6.66 -5.71 -32.58
C GLY A 53 -5.87 -5.74 -31.27
N GLN A 54 -6.50 -6.07 -30.14
CA GLN A 54 -5.96 -7.03 -29.16
C GLN A 54 -7.05 -7.37 -28.13
N VAL A 55 -7.27 -8.66 -27.86
CA VAL A 55 -8.18 -9.13 -26.82
C VAL A 55 -7.50 -8.95 -25.46
N VAL A 56 -8.03 -8.07 -24.62
CA VAL A 56 -7.84 -8.11 -23.16
C VAL A 56 -9.21 -7.89 -22.54
N GLY A 57 -9.66 -8.86 -21.76
CA GLY A 57 -11.00 -8.91 -21.17
C GLY A 57 -11.34 -7.63 -20.42
N GLN A 58 -12.52 -7.09 -20.72
CA GLN A 58 -13.16 -6.06 -19.91
C GLN A 58 -13.31 -6.60 -18.48
N TYR A 59 -12.58 -6.01 -17.55
CA TYR A 59 -13.01 -5.94 -16.16
C TYR A 59 -14.24 -5.05 -16.16
N ALA A 60 -15.42 -5.65 -16.09
CA ALA A 60 -16.57 -4.94 -15.56
C ALA A 60 -16.31 -4.82 -14.05
N GLU A 61 -15.99 -3.62 -13.58
CA GLU A 61 -16.08 -3.32 -12.15
C GLU A 61 -17.50 -3.69 -11.69
N PRO A 62 -17.68 -4.65 -10.76
CA PRO A 62 -18.93 -4.67 -10.02
C PRO A 62 -19.00 -3.37 -9.20
N PRO A 63 -20.18 -2.74 -9.09
CA PRO A 63 -20.32 -1.51 -8.32
C PRO A 63 -19.87 -1.77 -6.88
N LEU A 64 -18.93 -0.94 -6.40
CA LEU A 64 -18.49 -0.96 -5.01
C LEU A 64 -19.72 -0.86 -4.10
N PRO A 65 -19.95 -1.79 -3.18
CA PRO A 65 -21.00 -1.63 -2.19
C PRO A 65 -20.62 -0.47 -1.27
N VAL A 66 -21.28 0.66 -1.44
CA VAL A 66 -21.33 1.75 -0.46
C VAL A 66 -22.26 1.33 0.68
N GLY A 67 -21.71 0.52 1.59
CA GLY A 67 -22.29 0.12 2.86
C GLY A 67 -21.16 -0.38 3.77
N PRO A 68 -21.32 -0.42 5.10
CA PRO A 68 -20.33 -1.10 5.94
C PRO A 68 -20.16 -2.49 5.35
N ALA A 69 -18.94 -2.84 4.94
CA ALA A 69 -18.62 -4.20 4.52
C ALA A 69 -19.13 -5.09 5.65
N VAL A 70 -20.19 -5.84 5.38
CA VAL A 70 -20.49 -7.00 6.20
C VAL A 70 -19.27 -7.85 5.95
N LEU A 71 -18.31 -7.80 6.87
CA LEU A 71 -17.25 -8.77 6.92
C LEU A 71 -18.03 -10.08 6.97
N ASP A 72 -18.01 -10.84 5.87
CA ASP A 72 -18.33 -12.25 5.95
C ASP A 72 -17.40 -12.75 7.05
N GLU A 73 -17.96 -13.08 8.19
CA GLU A 73 -17.21 -13.40 9.41
C GLU A 73 -16.33 -14.66 9.22
N ASP A 74 -16.57 -15.37 8.11
CA ASP A 74 -15.80 -16.52 7.63
C ASP A 74 -14.69 -16.15 6.61
N ALA A 75 -14.64 -14.90 6.12
CA ALA A 75 -13.68 -14.48 5.11
C ALA A 75 -12.32 -14.13 5.71
N VAL A 76 -11.26 -14.75 5.17
CA VAL A 76 -9.89 -14.56 5.63
C VAL A 76 -9.39 -13.15 5.29
N THR A 77 -8.92 -12.40 6.27
CA THR A 77 -8.41 -11.04 6.09
C THR A 77 -6.93 -11.00 5.72
N ILE A 78 -6.44 -9.82 5.31
CA ILE A 78 -5.02 -9.63 4.99
C ILE A 78 -4.17 -9.82 6.25
N GLY A 79 -4.59 -9.30 7.40
CA GLY A 79 -3.91 -9.52 8.67
C GLY A 79 -3.82 -10.99 9.04
N GLU A 80 -4.90 -11.75 8.90
CA GLU A 80 -4.92 -13.20 9.19
C GLU A 80 -3.98 -13.98 8.26
N ALA A 81 -3.93 -13.62 6.97
CA ALA A 81 -3.01 -14.24 6.03
C ALA A 81 -1.53 -13.92 6.35
N LEU A 82 -1.25 -12.73 6.90
CA LEU A 82 0.09 -12.38 7.39
C LEU A 82 0.46 -13.18 8.65
N GLU A 83 -0.46 -13.34 9.61
CA GLU A 83 -0.23 -14.20 10.79
C GLU A 83 -0.02 -15.67 10.41
N ALA A 84 -0.77 -16.19 9.44
CA ALA A 84 -0.52 -17.52 8.89
C ALA A 84 0.88 -17.65 8.26
N THR A 85 1.43 -16.54 7.77
CA THR A 85 2.82 -16.50 7.26
C THR A 85 3.84 -16.56 8.40
N ALA A 86 3.58 -15.90 9.54
CA ALA A 86 4.40 -16.09 10.74
C ALA A 86 4.47 -17.56 11.18
N LEU A 87 3.41 -18.34 10.96
CA LEU A 87 3.40 -19.76 11.30
C LEU A 87 4.12 -20.65 10.27
N SER A 88 3.99 -20.34 8.98
CA SER A 88 4.51 -21.19 7.90
C SER A 88 5.94 -20.86 7.46
N ALA A 89 6.32 -19.58 7.54
CA ALA A 89 7.62 -19.05 7.13
C ALA A 89 8.29 -18.23 8.25
N GLY A 90 7.85 -18.41 9.50
CA GLY A 90 8.26 -17.61 10.65
C GLY A 90 9.75 -17.52 10.87
N ASP A 91 10.49 -18.62 10.70
CA ASP A 91 11.95 -18.68 10.92
C ASP A 91 12.76 -17.93 9.86
N LYS A 92 12.11 -17.47 8.77
CA LYS A 92 12.79 -16.72 7.70
C LYS A 92 13.18 -15.33 8.23
N PRO A 93 14.47 -14.94 8.15
CA PRO A 93 14.86 -13.55 8.39
C PRO A 93 14.20 -12.61 7.39
N VAL A 94 13.70 -11.47 7.86
CA VAL A 94 13.06 -10.48 7.00
C VAL A 94 14.07 -9.91 5.99
N ASP A 95 13.71 -9.96 4.72
CA ASP A 95 14.43 -9.33 3.61
C ASP A 95 13.65 -8.14 3.00
N GLN A 96 14.27 -7.42 2.05
CA GLN A 96 13.64 -6.24 1.45
C GLN A 96 12.36 -6.58 0.69
N ASN A 97 12.32 -7.72 -0.01
CA ASN A 97 11.13 -8.12 -0.76
C ASN A 97 9.98 -8.38 0.21
N ASP A 98 10.25 -9.08 1.32
CA ASP A 98 9.27 -9.31 2.38
C ASP A 98 8.73 -7.98 2.92
N ALA A 99 9.62 -7.02 3.21
CA ALA A 99 9.21 -5.71 3.71
C ALA A 99 8.33 -4.94 2.70
N ASP A 100 8.63 -5.04 1.41
CA ASP A 100 7.82 -4.43 0.34
C ASP A 100 6.46 -5.15 0.18
N ALA A 101 6.41 -6.46 0.38
CA ALA A 101 5.18 -7.24 0.41
C ALA A 101 4.30 -6.89 1.62
N ILE A 102 4.89 -6.75 2.80
CA ILE A 102 4.19 -6.33 4.03
C ILE A 102 3.65 -4.91 3.86
N GLN A 103 4.42 -4.00 3.30
CA GLN A 103 3.96 -2.65 2.98
C GLN A 103 2.76 -2.68 2.03
N SER A 104 2.85 -3.47 0.95
CA SER A 104 1.76 -3.61 -0.01
C SER A 104 0.50 -4.18 0.64
N ALA A 105 0.65 -5.14 1.56
CA ALA A 105 -0.43 -5.71 2.33
C ALA A 105 -1.08 -4.68 3.26
N GLU A 106 -0.28 -3.91 4.01
CA GLU A 106 -0.77 -2.86 4.92
C GLU A 106 -1.53 -1.75 4.19
N MET A 107 -0.98 -1.26 3.08
CA MET A 107 -1.65 -0.23 2.26
C MET A 107 -2.98 -0.73 1.71
N ARG A 108 -3.07 -2.00 1.33
CA ARG A 108 -4.30 -2.61 0.82
C ARG A 108 -5.33 -2.82 1.92
N ALA A 109 -4.92 -3.31 3.07
CA ALA A 109 -5.81 -3.54 4.19
C ALA A 109 -6.41 -2.22 4.70
N THR A 110 -5.57 -1.23 4.95
CA THR A 110 -5.99 0.06 5.53
C THR A 110 -6.56 1.03 4.50
N GLY A 111 -6.35 0.78 3.20
CA GLY A 111 -6.67 1.73 2.13
C GLY A 111 -5.78 2.99 2.14
N SER A 112 -4.70 3.00 2.90
CA SER A 112 -3.78 4.13 3.01
C SER A 112 -2.67 4.05 1.97
N SER A 113 -2.28 5.21 1.42
CA SER A 113 -1.14 5.32 0.49
C SER A 113 0.19 5.61 1.19
N GLU A 114 0.18 5.74 2.51
CA GLU A 114 1.34 6.08 3.34
C GLU A 114 1.59 4.95 4.35
N ILE A 115 2.87 4.76 4.73
CA ILE A 115 3.25 3.83 5.80
C ILE A 115 2.75 4.40 7.12
N SER A 116 2.00 3.61 7.87
CA SER A 116 1.51 4.03 9.19
C SER A 116 2.67 4.05 10.20
N PRO A 117 2.85 5.13 10.98
CA PRO A 117 3.82 5.13 12.07
C PRO A 117 3.47 4.03 13.09
N GLY A 118 4.43 3.16 13.40
CA GLY A 118 4.25 1.97 14.24
C GLY A 118 3.56 0.80 13.54
N GLY A 119 3.29 0.90 12.24
CA GLY A 119 2.70 -0.17 11.42
C GLY A 119 3.68 -1.31 11.13
N LEU A 120 3.14 -2.42 10.62
CA LEU A 120 3.91 -3.60 10.21
C LEU A 120 4.94 -3.24 9.13
N ALA A 121 4.58 -2.36 8.21
CA ALA A 121 5.45 -1.91 7.14
C ALA A 121 6.69 -1.17 7.67
N GLU A 122 6.53 -0.26 8.63
CA GLU A 122 7.66 0.44 9.25
C GLU A 122 8.55 -0.54 10.03
N ILE A 123 7.94 -1.43 10.81
CA ILE A 123 8.66 -2.45 11.60
C ILE A 123 9.47 -3.36 10.67
N ALA A 124 8.90 -3.78 9.53
CA ALA A 124 9.59 -4.62 8.55
C ALA A 124 10.79 -3.89 7.91
N GLN A 125 10.64 -2.63 7.51
CA GLN A 125 11.74 -1.85 6.94
C GLN A 125 12.86 -1.61 7.96
N TYR A 126 12.51 -1.38 9.23
CA TYR A 126 13.47 -1.32 10.32
C TYR A 126 14.19 -2.67 10.50
N ALA A 127 13.47 -3.78 10.49
CA ALA A 127 14.02 -5.12 10.60
C ALA A 127 15.03 -5.42 9.48
N VAL A 128 14.75 -5.02 8.24
CA VAL A 128 15.70 -5.16 7.12
C VAL A 128 17.01 -4.40 7.39
N SER A 129 16.89 -3.14 7.82
CA SER A 129 18.06 -2.30 8.14
C SER A 129 18.87 -2.87 9.32
N ALA A 130 18.19 -3.38 10.34
CA ALA A 130 18.82 -4.00 11.50
C ALA A 130 19.51 -5.31 11.13
N ASN A 131 18.83 -6.19 10.36
CA ASN A 131 19.33 -7.50 9.92
C ASN A 131 20.60 -7.44 9.07
N ALA A 132 20.89 -6.28 8.46
CA ALA A 132 22.14 -6.04 7.75
C ALA A 132 23.35 -5.89 8.69
N LEU A 133 23.12 -5.56 9.97
CA LEU A 133 24.16 -5.22 10.95
C LEU A 133 24.37 -6.29 12.03
N VAL A 134 23.39 -7.15 12.27
CA VAL A 134 23.40 -8.10 13.38
C VAL A 134 23.41 -9.56 12.89
N ALA A 135 24.01 -10.45 13.70
CA ALA A 135 24.02 -11.89 13.42
C ALA A 135 22.70 -12.58 13.81
N LEU A 136 22.04 -12.11 14.87
CA LEU A 136 20.70 -12.56 15.28
C LEU A 136 19.67 -11.69 14.59
N LYS A 137 19.04 -12.24 13.56
CA LYS A 137 18.13 -11.50 12.70
C LYS A 137 16.70 -11.53 13.21
N THR A 138 16.00 -10.42 13.07
CA THR A 138 14.55 -10.33 13.18
C THR A 138 13.91 -11.12 12.04
N THR A 139 12.93 -11.94 12.39
CA THR A 139 12.28 -12.90 11.49
C THR A 139 10.86 -12.48 11.14
N LEU A 140 10.24 -13.17 10.17
CA LEU A 140 8.84 -12.93 9.81
C LEU A 140 7.90 -13.18 10.99
N ALA A 141 8.21 -14.15 11.87
CA ALA A 141 7.42 -14.37 13.08
C ALA A 141 7.41 -13.13 14.00
N ASP A 142 8.58 -12.49 14.21
CA ASP A 142 8.70 -11.31 15.06
C ASP A 142 7.95 -10.09 14.52
N VAL A 143 7.91 -9.93 13.20
CA VAL A 143 7.27 -8.77 12.55
C VAL A 143 5.77 -8.95 12.42
N LEU A 144 5.33 -10.15 12.00
CA LEU A 144 3.93 -10.44 11.67
C LEU A 144 3.10 -10.94 12.85
N GLU A 145 3.70 -11.05 14.05
CA GLU A 145 2.97 -11.30 15.28
C GLU A 145 1.87 -10.23 15.48
N ASP A 146 0.65 -10.67 15.77
CA ASP A 146 -0.53 -9.82 15.96
C ASP A 146 -0.81 -8.87 14.77
N ALA A 147 -0.52 -9.29 13.53
CA ALA A 147 -0.78 -8.46 12.36
C ALA A 147 -2.25 -8.03 12.26
N THR A 148 -3.20 -8.89 12.65
CA THR A 148 -4.63 -8.57 12.70
C THR A 148 -4.94 -7.40 13.63
N GLN A 149 -4.25 -7.30 14.77
CA GLN A 149 -4.45 -6.23 15.75
C GLN A 149 -3.80 -4.91 15.32
N LYS A 150 -2.71 -5.00 14.55
CA LYS A 150 -1.94 -3.84 14.07
C LYS A 150 -2.53 -3.19 12.81
N MET A 151 -3.42 -3.88 12.10
CA MET A 151 -4.04 -3.41 10.87
C MET A 151 -5.43 -2.82 11.13
N VAL A 152 -5.49 -1.53 11.44
CA VAL A 152 -6.77 -0.82 11.64
C VAL A 152 -7.53 -0.73 10.31
N GLY A 153 -8.72 -1.33 10.25
CA GLY A 153 -9.52 -1.39 9.03
C GLY A 153 -9.19 -2.57 8.12
N ASP A 154 -8.59 -3.63 8.67
CA ASP A 154 -8.31 -4.86 7.94
C ASP A 154 -9.52 -5.36 7.14
N LYS A 155 -9.25 -5.88 5.95
CA LYS A 155 -10.27 -6.26 4.98
C LYS A 155 -10.01 -7.68 4.45
N PRO A 156 -11.06 -8.36 3.95
CA PRO A 156 -10.92 -9.66 3.31
C PRO A 156 -9.92 -9.64 2.15
N VAL A 157 -9.10 -10.69 2.04
CA VAL A 157 -8.16 -10.85 0.93
C VAL A 157 -8.93 -11.08 -0.37
N THR A 158 -8.62 -10.30 -1.41
CA THR A 158 -9.12 -10.54 -2.77
C THR A 158 -8.03 -11.13 -3.67
N ARG A 159 -8.42 -11.65 -4.85
CA ARG A 159 -7.46 -12.11 -5.87
C ARG A 159 -6.53 -10.99 -6.36
N GLU A 160 -7.03 -9.77 -6.42
CA GLU A 160 -6.25 -8.61 -6.87
C GLU A 160 -5.19 -8.23 -5.85
N ASP A 161 -5.54 -8.29 -4.56
CA ASP A 161 -4.58 -8.09 -3.46
C ASP A 161 -3.48 -9.14 -3.50
N ALA A 162 -3.86 -10.42 -3.57
CA ALA A 162 -2.89 -11.52 -3.61
C ALA A 162 -1.96 -11.42 -4.83
N LYS A 163 -2.49 -11.08 -6.01
CA LYS A 163 -1.67 -10.92 -7.22
C LYS A 163 -0.68 -9.76 -7.10
N ALA A 164 -1.11 -8.65 -6.52
CA ALA A 164 -0.25 -7.50 -6.34
C ALA A 164 0.89 -7.80 -5.34
N ILE A 165 0.58 -8.47 -4.23
CA ILE A 165 1.58 -8.84 -3.21
C ILE A 165 2.54 -9.91 -3.75
N MET A 166 2.04 -10.85 -4.57
CA MET A 166 2.89 -11.87 -5.21
C MET A 166 3.93 -11.26 -6.17
N SER A 167 3.68 -10.05 -6.69
CA SER A 167 4.63 -9.39 -7.58
C SER A 167 5.88 -8.86 -6.87
N THR A 168 5.82 -8.68 -5.55
CA THR A 168 6.94 -8.16 -4.76
C THR A 168 7.79 -9.26 -4.12
N THR A 169 7.19 -10.41 -3.75
CA THR A 169 7.93 -11.55 -3.17
C THR A 169 7.39 -12.90 -3.64
N PRO A 170 8.20 -13.72 -4.32
CA PRO A 170 7.91 -15.14 -4.46
C PRO A 170 8.13 -15.87 -3.12
N GLY A 171 7.09 -16.49 -2.57
CA GLY A 171 7.14 -17.38 -1.39
C GLY A 171 6.38 -16.86 -0.18
N GLY A 172 6.24 -17.70 0.86
CA GLY A 172 5.75 -17.33 2.21
C GLY A 172 4.51 -16.45 2.22
N ILE A 173 4.71 -15.13 2.31
CA ILE A 173 3.66 -14.10 2.28
C ILE A 173 2.75 -14.27 1.05
N ALA A 174 3.33 -14.43 -0.14
CA ALA A 174 2.55 -14.55 -1.37
C ALA A 174 1.75 -15.86 -1.44
N GLU A 175 2.27 -16.94 -0.86
CA GLU A 175 1.57 -18.23 -0.80
C GLU A 175 0.37 -18.15 0.14
N SER A 176 0.55 -17.58 1.34
CA SER A 176 -0.54 -17.35 2.29
C SER A 176 -1.62 -16.43 1.71
N MET A 177 -1.22 -15.34 1.04
CA MET A 177 -2.15 -14.43 0.38
C MET A 177 -2.92 -15.12 -0.76
N ALA A 178 -2.24 -15.92 -1.58
CA ALA A 178 -2.90 -16.67 -2.64
C ALA A 178 -3.85 -17.75 -2.10
N ALA A 179 -3.50 -18.40 -0.99
CA ALA A 179 -4.36 -19.36 -0.31
C ALA A 179 -5.61 -18.68 0.28
N ALA A 180 -5.44 -17.59 1.02
CA ALA A 180 -6.53 -16.78 1.57
C ALA A 180 -7.49 -16.29 0.47
N ALA A 181 -6.94 -15.71 -0.60
CA ALA A 181 -7.72 -15.28 -1.75
C ALA A 181 -8.48 -16.42 -2.43
N ARG A 182 -7.98 -17.67 -2.39
CA ARG A 182 -8.70 -18.82 -2.94
C ARG A 182 -9.82 -19.29 -2.02
N LEU A 183 -9.58 -19.29 -0.70
CA LEU A 183 -10.60 -19.63 0.29
C LEU A 183 -11.78 -18.66 0.20
N ASN A 184 -11.51 -17.35 0.16
CA ASN A 184 -12.53 -16.30 0.06
C ASN A 184 -13.34 -16.32 -1.23
N GLN A 185 -12.91 -17.05 -2.27
CA GLN A 185 -13.65 -17.17 -3.53
C GLN A 185 -14.63 -18.35 -3.52
N ASN A 186 -14.57 -19.18 -2.48
CA ASN A 186 -15.44 -20.33 -2.29
C ASN A 186 -16.43 -20.12 -1.13
N ILE A 187 -16.44 -18.92 -0.54
CA ILE A 187 -17.44 -18.42 0.41
C ILE A 187 -18.53 -17.74 -0.42
#